data_AF-A0A0B8QQ27-F1
#
_entry.id   AF-A0A0B8QQ27-F1
#
_cell.length_a   1.000
_cell.length_b   1.000
_cell.length_c   1.000
_cell.angle_alpha   90.00
_cell.angle_beta   90.00
_cell.angle_gamma   90.00
#
_symmetry.space_group_name_H-M   'P 1'
#
loop_
_entity.id
_entity.type
_entity.pdbx_description
1 polymer ?
#
loop_
_entity_poly.entity_id
_entity_poly.type
_entity_poly.pdbx_seq_one_letter_code
_entity_poly.pdbx_strand_id
1 'polypeptide(L)'
;MDVKTKDVKSNTLPDGPDWTFGLLEEYHQEIKRVAQHYRLDTYPNQIEVITAEQMMDAYSSIGMPINYHHWSFGKKFIQTEQNYKHGQMGLAYEIVINSNPCIAYLMEENTVTMQALVMAHASYGHNSFFKGNYLFKTWTDASSIIDYLLFARNYISQCEEKYGVEEVEKLLDSCHALMNYGVDRYKRPEKISIAEETHRQEEREKYLQSQVNELWRTVPKSTREEHTEKQRFPSEPQENILYFIEKHAPLLESWQREVVRIVRKVSQYFYPQKQTQVMNEGWATFWHYTILNHLYDEGVVTDKFMLEFLHSHTSVVAQPAYNSPYFSGINPYALALLCSKIFAVSVKNQQKRIKSGSQSLRAVTGLKRCTLRCKTSKMRASLVSISLPNSSVTLSCLR
;
A
#
# COMPACT_ATOMS: atom_id res chain seq x y z
N MET A 1 38.54 40.91 -4.44
CA MET A 1 37.15 40.59 -4.02
C MET A 1 37.25 39.37 -3.14
N ASP A 2 37.40 39.59 -1.84
CA ASP A 2 37.48 38.51 -0.86
C ASP A 2 36.12 37.83 -0.77
N VAL A 3 36.05 36.60 -1.28
CA VAL A 3 34.93 35.71 -1.07
C VAL A 3 34.96 35.33 0.41
N LYS A 4 34.15 36.01 1.22
CA LYS A 4 33.87 35.58 2.59
C LYS A 4 33.26 34.18 2.53
N THR A 5 34.08 33.17 2.82
CA THR A 5 33.61 31.83 3.22
C THR A 5 32.66 32.02 4.39
N LYS A 6 31.37 31.80 4.18
CA LYS A 6 30.41 31.63 5.28
C LYS A 6 30.95 30.54 6.18
N ASP A 7 31.20 30.85 7.45
CA ASP A 7 31.50 29.87 8.48
C ASP A 7 30.44 28.75 8.42
N VAL A 8 30.90 27.52 8.18
CA VAL A 8 30.06 26.32 8.27
C VAL A 8 29.52 26.27 9.69
N LYS A 9 28.20 26.43 9.86
CA LYS A 9 27.55 26.34 11.17
C LYS A 9 27.94 24.99 11.80
N SER A 10 28.29 24.99 13.09
CA SER A 10 28.87 23.86 13.82
C SER A 10 28.01 22.58 13.89
N ASN A 11 26.84 22.55 13.25
CA ASN A 11 25.85 21.47 13.28
C ASN A 11 25.45 20.97 11.88
N THR A 12 26.29 21.20 10.87
CA THR A 12 26.01 20.77 9.49
C THR A 12 26.45 19.32 9.31
N LEU A 13 25.56 18.45 8.84
CA LEU A 13 25.87 17.04 8.56
C LEU A 13 26.68 16.91 7.27
N PRO A 14 27.60 15.92 7.18
CA PRO A 14 28.34 15.63 5.96
C PRO A 14 27.43 15.31 4.76
N ASP A 15 27.78 15.86 3.60
CA ASP A 15 27.07 15.70 2.33
C ASP A 15 28.00 15.11 1.23
N GLY A 16 27.89 13.81 1.00
CA GLY A 16 28.74 13.06 0.06
C GLY A 16 27.96 12.05 -0.79
N PRO A 17 28.58 11.50 -1.85
CA PRO A 17 28.01 10.38 -2.59
C PRO A 17 27.97 9.12 -1.71
N ASP A 18 28.98 8.94 -0.86
CA ASP A 18 29.11 7.77 0.01
C ASP A 18 28.44 7.99 1.37
N TRP A 19 27.89 6.91 1.92
CA TRP A 19 27.24 6.90 3.23
C TRP A 19 27.83 5.81 4.13
N THR A 20 27.62 5.95 5.44
CA THR A 20 27.92 4.92 6.44
C THR A 20 26.70 4.73 7.34
N PHE A 21 26.54 3.57 7.97
CA PHE A 21 25.42 3.34 8.90
C PHE A 21 25.35 4.38 10.03
N GLY A 22 26.50 4.84 10.52
CA GLY A 22 26.55 5.92 11.52
C GLY A 22 25.98 7.23 10.98
N LEU A 23 26.41 7.63 9.77
CA LEU A 23 25.89 8.84 9.12
C LEU A 23 24.39 8.74 8.82
N LEU A 24 23.93 7.58 8.34
CA LEU A 24 22.51 7.32 8.10
C LEU A 24 21.68 7.45 9.37
N GLU A 25 22.20 6.96 10.50
CA GLU A 25 21.53 7.11 11.80
C GLU A 25 21.51 8.57 12.27
N GLU A 26 22.56 9.36 12.05
CA GLU A 26 22.56 10.80 12.33
C GLU A 26 21.49 11.54 11.52
N TYR A 27 21.43 11.29 10.20
CA TYR A 27 20.36 11.85 9.35
C TYR A 27 18.99 11.39 9.82
N HIS A 28 18.83 10.12 10.15
CA HIS A 28 17.57 9.57 10.63
C HIS A 28 17.13 10.25 11.93
N GLN A 29 18.04 10.53 12.88
CA GLN A 29 17.75 11.23 14.13
C GLN A 29 17.30 12.68 13.90
N GLU A 30 17.96 13.41 13.00
CA GLU A 30 17.56 14.78 12.66
C GLU A 30 16.21 14.82 11.93
N ILE A 31 15.98 13.92 10.98
CA ILE A 31 14.68 13.76 10.31
C ILE A 31 13.59 13.41 11.34
N LYS A 32 13.88 12.50 12.28
CA LYS A 32 12.98 12.11 13.37
C LYS A 32 12.63 13.30 14.26
N ARG A 33 13.62 14.11 14.64
CA ARG A 33 13.43 15.32 15.46
C ARG A 33 12.48 16.30 14.79
N VAL A 34 12.67 16.56 13.49
CA VAL A 34 11.79 17.45 12.72
C VAL A 34 10.40 16.83 12.55
N ALA A 35 10.29 15.54 12.27
CA ALA A 35 9.00 14.86 12.18
C ALA A 35 8.22 14.93 13.51
N GLN A 36 8.91 14.77 14.65
CA GLN A 36 8.32 14.94 15.99
C GLN A 36 7.92 16.39 16.27
N HIS A 37 8.71 17.37 15.83
CA HIS A 37 8.35 18.79 15.91
C HIS A 37 6.99 19.07 15.26
N TYR A 38 6.75 18.47 14.08
CA TYR A 38 5.47 18.55 13.37
C TYR A 38 4.40 17.57 13.88
N ARG A 39 4.72 16.73 14.87
CA ARG A 39 3.83 15.74 15.47
C ARG A 39 3.28 14.73 14.47
N LEU A 40 4.12 14.26 13.54
CA LEU A 40 3.76 13.15 12.68
C LEU A 40 3.53 11.91 13.53
N ASP A 41 2.35 11.30 13.37
CA ASP A 41 2.02 10.04 14.02
C ASP A 41 2.45 8.89 13.11
N THR A 42 3.51 8.16 13.48
CA THR A 42 4.09 7.06 12.71
C THR A 42 4.17 5.77 13.54
N TYR A 43 4.21 4.63 12.88
CA TYR A 43 4.66 3.38 13.51
C TYR A 43 6.18 3.47 13.76
N PRO A 44 6.74 2.69 14.69
CA PRO A 44 8.19 2.57 14.84
C PRO A 44 8.82 2.22 13.50
N ASN A 45 9.92 2.88 13.15
CA ASN A 45 10.61 2.67 11.88
C ASN A 45 11.65 1.55 12.00
N GLN A 46 11.67 0.66 11.01
CA GLN A 46 12.73 -0.30 10.76
C GLN A 46 13.30 0.00 9.38
N ILE A 47 14.50 0.56 9.33
CA ILE A 47 15.17 0.96 8.09
C ILE A 47 16.17 -0.13 7.74
N GLU A 48 16.05 -0.67 6.52
CA GLU A 48 16.93 -1.71 6.00
C GLU A 48 17.52 -1.24 4.67
N VAL A 49 18.84 -1.40 4.51
CA VAL A 49 19.50 -1.11 3.23
C VAL A 49 19.60 -2.42 2.45
N ILE A 50 19.16 -2.40 1.20
CA ILE A 50 19.09 -3.57 0.32
C ILE A 50 19.79 -3.31 -1.01
N THR A 51 20.28 -4.38 -1.62
CA THR A 51 20.89 -4.34 -2.95
C THR A 51 19.84 -4.13 -4.04
N ALA A 52 20.25 -3.70 -5.24
CA ALA A 52 19.38 -3.65 -6.41
C ALA A 52 18.66 -4.99 -6.71
N GLU A 53 19.33 -6.14 -6.51
CA GLU A 53 18.75 -7.46 -6.73
C GLU A 53 17.64 -7.76 -5.71
N GLN A 54 17.90 -7.50 -4.42
CA GLN A 54 16.90 -7.65 -3.37
C GLN A 54 15.70 -6.73 -3.59
N MET A 55 15.94 -5.53 -4.11
CA MET A 55 14.86 -4.62 -4.47
C MET A 55 13.99 -5.18 -5.60
N MET A 56 14.60 -5.72 -6.66
CA MET A 56 13.83 -6.36 -7.75
C MET A 56 13.02 -7.55 -7.26
N ASP A 57 13.58 -8.36 -6.36
CA ASP A 57 12.88 -9.49 -5.75
C ASP A 57 11.67 -8.99 -4.96
N ALA A 58 11.85 -7.99 -4.09
CA ALA A 58 10.77 -7.35 -3.37
C ALA A 58 9.70 -6.77 -4.32
N TYR A 59 10.06 -6.14 -5.44
CA TYR A 59 9.07 -5.66 -6.43
C TYR A 59 8.24 -6.78 -7.07
N SER A 60 8.89 -7.90 -7.31
CA SER A 60 8.26 -9.06 -7.93
C SER A 60 7.23 -9.70 -7.00
N SER A 61 7.50 -9.68 -5.69
CA SER A 61 6.70 -10.29 -4.61
C SER A 61 5.66 -9.36 -3.98
N ILE A 62 5.38 -8.19 -4.57
CA ILE A 62 4.46 -7.17 -4.03
C ILE A 62 5.01 -6.51 -2.75
N GLY A 63 6.34 -6.47 -2.62
CA GLY A 63 7.06 -5.72 -1.60
C GLY A 63 7.09 -6.42 -0.26
N MET A 64 6.74 -7.71 -0.22
CA MET A 64 6.76 -8.50 1.02
C MET A 64 8.01 -9.36 1.08
N PRO A 65 8.76 -9.36 2.20
CA PRO A 65 9.97 -10.17 2.35
C PRO A 65 9.65 -11.66 2.42
N ILE A 66 8.40 -12.00 2.75
CA ILE A 66 7.94 -13.37 2.92
C ILE A 66 6.66 -13.51 2.12
N ASN A 67 6.73 -14.27 1.02
CA ASN A 67 5.58 -14.65 0.24
C ASN A 67 5.67 -16.14 -0.08
N TYR A 68 4.54 -16.74 -0.46
CA TYR A 68 4.56 -18.09 -1.04
C TYR A 68 5.12 -18.05 -2.46
N HIS A 69 5.65 -19.18 -2.91
CA HIS A 69 6.23 -19.28 -4.25
C HIS A 69 5.11 -19.32 -5.30
N HIS A 70 5.29 -18.58 -6.39
CA HIS A 70 4.40 -18.62 -7.53
C HIS A 70 5.16 -18.17 -8.78
N TRP A 71 5.02 -18.90 -9.89
CA TRP A 71 5.77 -18.64 -11.12
C TRP A 71 5.56 -17.21 -11.67
N SER A 72 4.38 -16.61 -11.44
CA SER A 72 4.09 -15.25 -11.90
C SER A 72 5.01 -14.20 -11.28
N PHE A 73 5.47 -14.43 -10.03
CA PHE A 73 6.43 -13.55 -9.37
C PHE A 73 7.79 -13.65 -10.07
N GLY A 74 8.28 -14.86 -10.33
CA GLY A 74 9.51 -15.08 -11.10
C GLY A 74 9.46 -14.48 -12.51
N LYS A 75 8.33 -14.61 -13.21
CA LYS A 75 8.13 -13.94 -14.51
C LYS A 75 8.23 -12.42 -14.40
N LYS A 76 7.64 -11.83 -13.36
CA LYS A 76 7.69 -10.38 -13.12
C LYS A 76 9.10 -9.92 -12.72
N PHE A 77 9.83 -10.74 -11.97
CA PHE A 77 11.24 -10.51 -11.63
C PHE A 77 12.08 -10.42 -12.90
N ILE A 78 12.05 -11.44 -13.76
CA ILE A 78 12.82 -11.46 -15.02
C ILE A 78 12.48 -10.25 -15.90
N GLN A 79 11.19 -9.90 -16.01
CA GLN A 79 10.77 -8.73 -16.78
C GLN A 79 11.35 -7.42 -16.20
N THR A 80 11.35 -7.28 -14.88
CA THR A 80 11.86 -6.09 -14.17
C THR A 80 13.38 -5.99 -14.32
N GLU A 81 14.08 -7.10 -14.12
CA GLU A 81 15.53 -7.21 -14.25
C GLU A 81 15.97 -6.89 -15.69
N GLN A 82 15.29 -7.44 -16.69
CA GLN A 82 15.58 -7.14 -18.10
C GLN A 82 15.41 -5.65 -18.39
N ASN A 83 14.29 -5.05 -18.01
CA ASN A 83 14.06 -3.62 -18.24
C ASN A 83 15.11 -2.74 -17.58
N TYR A 84 15.57 -3.11 -16.37
CA TYR A 84 16.64 -2.41 -15.67
C TYR A 84 17.99 -2.56 -16.38
N LYS A 85 18.40 -3.79 -16.73
CA LYS A 85 19.67 -4.05 -17.44
C LYS A 85 19.75 -3.33 -18.79
N HIS A 86 18.61 -3.19 -19.48
CA HIS A 86 18.54 -2.47 -20.76
C HIS A 86 18.45 -0.93 -20.59
N GLY A 87 18.46 -0.42 -19.35
CA GLY A 87 18.33 1.02 -19.07
C GLY A 87 16.96 1.60 -19.45
N GLN A 88 15.96 0.76 -19.71
CA GLN A 88 14.62 1.18 -20.08
C GLN A 88 13.80 1.65 -18.86
N MET A 89 14.22 1.26 -17.67
CA MET A 89 13.55 1.59 -16.42
C MET A 89 14.59 1.76 -15.29
N GLY A 90 14.51 2.87 -14.56
CA GLY A 90 15.23 3.04 -13.29
C GLY A 90 14.60 2.17 -12.20
N LEU A 91 15.41 1.79 -11.20
CA LEU A 91 14.87 1.24 -9.95
C LEU A 91 14.29 2.39 -9.13
N ALA A 92 13.26 2.08 -8.34
CA ALA A 92 12.75 3.08 -7.43
C ALA A 92 13.69 3.21 -6.23
N TYR A 93 13.70 4.35 -5.58
CA TYR A 93 14.68 4.61 -4.54
C TYR A 93 14.39 3.87 -3.23
N GLU A 94 13.17 3.35 -3.08
CA GLU A 94 12.63 2.79 -1.86
C GLU A 94 11.54 1.74 -2.08
N ILE A 95 11.28 0.96 -1.03
CA ILE A 95 10.06 0.18 -0.85
C ILE A 95 9.61 0.34 0.60
N VAL A 96 8.32 0.58 0.83
CA VAL A 96 7.76 0.69 2.19
C VAL A 96 6.66 -0.35 2.42
N ILE A 97 6.77 -1.07 3.54
CA ILE A 97 5.77 -2.01 4.01
C ILE A 97 5.01 -1.38 5.16
N ASN A 98 3.68 -1.34 5.02
CA ASN A 98 2.80 -1.05 6.14
C ASN A 98 2.85 -2.23 7.12
N SER A 99 3.68 -2.16 8.14
CA SER A 99 3.75 -3.11 9.25
C SER A 99 4.02 -2.34 10.55
N ASN A 100 4.01 -3.03 11.69
CA ASN A 100 4.37 -2.44 12.98
C ASN A 100 5.44 -3.32 13.66
N PRO A 101 6.74 -2.99 13.53
CA PRO A 101 7.32 -1.76 12.98
C PRO A 101 7.14 -1.61 11.46
N CYS A 102 7.09 -0.37 10.97
CA CYS A 102 7.03 -0.05 9.54
C CYS A 102 8.40 -0.28 8.93
N ILE A 103 8.48 -1.14 7.92
CA ILE A 103 9.74 -1.49 7.26
C ILE A 103 9.92 -0.58 6.04
N ALA A 104 11.06 0.11 5.98
CA ALA A 104 11.47 0.94 4.86
C ALA A 104 12.79 0.41 4.29
N TYR A 105 12.73 -0.06 3.06
CA TYR A 105 13.89 -0.50 2.30
C TYR A 105 14.49 0.64 1.51
N LEU A 106 15.80 0.85 1.67
CA LEU A 106 16.60 1.87 1.02
C LEU A 106 17.57 1.18 0.04
N MET A 107 17.71 1.69 -1.18
CA MET A 107 18.76 1.20 -2.09
C MET A 107 20.15 1.54 -1.59
N GLU A 108 21.09 0.61 -1.69
CA GLU A 108 22.49 0.86 -1.31
C GLU A 108 23.20 1.86 -2.24
N GLU A 109 22.79 1.91 -3.51
CA GLU A 109 23.39 2.78 -4.53
C GLU A 109 22.96 4.25 -4.42
N ASN A 110 22.06 4.57 -3.48
CA ASN A 110 21.62 5.93 -3.20
C ASN A 110 22.74 6.76 -2.58
N THR A 111 22.86 8.02 -3.02
CA THR A 111 23.69 9.03 -2.35
C THR A 111 23.15 9.35 -0.96
N VAL A 112 23.95 9.96 -0.07
CA VAL A 112 23.47 10.41 1.26
C VAL A 112 22.22 11.29 1.14
N THR A 113 22.19 12.19 0.16
CA THR A 113 21.04 13.05 -0.10
C THR A 113 19.80 12.22 -0.43
N MET A 114 19.94 11.25 -1.33
CA MET A 114 18.84 10.37 -1.70
C MET A 114 18.40 9.49 -0.54
N GLN A 115 19.32 8.98 0.28
CA GLN A 115 18.99 8.24 1.50
C GLN A 115 18.16 9.10 2.46
N ALA A 116 18.58 10.34 2.72
CA ALA A 116 17.84 11.27 3.56
C ALA A 116 16.45 11.61 2.99
N LEU A 117 16.34 11.80 1.67
CA LEU A 117 15.08 12.00 0.98
C LEU A 117 14.15 10.79 1.16
N VAL A 118 14.65 9.59 0.90
CA VAL A 118 13.90 8.33 1.06
C VAL A 118 13.48 8.12 2.51
N MET A 119 14.36 8.37 3.49
CA MET A 119 13.99 8.28 4.91
C MET A 119 12.84 9.23 5.25
N ALA A 120 12.90 10.48 4.82
CA ALA A 120 11.83 11.45 5.07
C ALA A 120 10.53 11.06 4.34
N HIS A 121 10.63 10.52 3.12
CA HIS A 121 9.49 10.13 2.29
C HIS A 121 8.83 8.82 2.76
N ALA A 122 9.58 7.74 2.87
CA ALA A 122 9.09 6.42 3.24
C ALA A 122 8.84 6.28 4.74
N SER A 123 9.87 6.50 5.56
CA SER A 123 9.83 6.24 7.00
C SER A 123 8.94 7.22 7.77
N TYR A 124 8.67 8.41 7.23
CA TYR A 124 7.81 9.40 7.88
C TYR A 124 6.58 9.78 7.05
N GLY A 125 6.76 10.05 5.75
CA GLY A 125 5.67 10.38 4.84
C GLY A 125 4.65 9.25 4.70
N HIS A 126 5.03 8.15 4.04
CA HIS A 126 4.15 6.99 3.85
C HIS A 126 3.71 6.37 5.17
N ASN A 127 4.63 6.20 6.12
CA ASN A 127 4.30 5.64 7.43
C ASN A 127 3.18 6.45 8.14
N SER A 128 3.27 7.79 8.17
CA SER A 128 2.21 8.61 8.76
C SER A 128 0.89 8.54 7.99
N PHE A 129 0.96 8.36 6.67
CA PHE A 129 -0.22 8.13 5.86
C PHE A 129 -0.89 6.81 6.22
N PHE A 130 -0.14 5.71 6.26
CA PHE A 130 -0.66 4.38 6.60
C PHE A 130 -1.29 4.38 8.00
N LYS A 131 -0.59 4.92 8.99
CA LYS A 131 -1.08 4.97 10.37
C LYS A 131 -2.29 5.89 10.53
N GLY A 132 -2.37 6.99 9.78
CA GLY A 132 -3.43 7.99 9.90
C GLY A 132 -4.70 7.68 9.08
N ASN A 133 -4.56 7.02 7.93
CA ASN A 133 -5.61 6.89 6.94
C ASN A 133 -6.71 5.92 7.35
N TYR A 134 -7.96 6.34 7.15
CA TYR A 134 -9.15 5.57 7.52
C TYR A 134 -9.25 4.21 6.82
N LEU A 135 -8.87 4.11 5.54
CA LEU A 135 -8.92 2.84 4.80
C LEU A 135 -7.89 1.86 5.37
N PHE A 136 -6.67 2.30 5.62
CA PHE A 136 -5.65 1.45 6.24
C PHE A 136 -6.09 0.97 7.63
N LYS A 137 -6.59 1.87 8.49
CA LYS A 137 -7.12 1.47 9.82
C LYS A 137 -8.26 0.44 9.76
N THR A 138 -9.04 0.46 8.69
CA THR A 138 -10.23 -0.39 8.53
C THR A 138 -9.91 -1.74 7.90
N TRP A 139 -8.99 -1.77 6.93
CA TRP A 139 -8.75 -2.93 6.07
C TRP A 139 -7.40 -3.62 6.32
N THR A 140 -6.48 -2.97 7.02
CA THR A 140 -5.15 -3.52 7.31
C THR A 140 -4.97 -3.74 8.81
N ASP A 141 -4.25 -4.81 9.14
CA ASP A 141 -3.67 -5.03 10.46
C ASP A 141 -2.16 -5.07 10.33
N ALA A 142 -1.52 -3.91 10.55
CA ALA A 142 -0.08 -3.76 10.40
C ALA A 142 0.72 -4.62 11.40
N SER A 143 0.14 -4.98 12.55
CA SER A 143 0.81 -5.80 13.56
C SER A 143 0.90 -7.27 13.16
N SER A 144 -0.10 -7.81 12.48
CA SER A 144 -0.22 -9.25 12.25
C SER A 144 0.07 -9.68 10.81
N ILE A 145 0.35 -8.74 9.90
CA ILE A 145 0.51 -9.04 8.48
C ILE A 145 1.73 -9.95 8.22
N ILE A 146 2.86 -9.71 8.88
CA ILE A 146 4.08 -10.50 8.67
C ILE A 146 3.84 -11.95 9.11
N ASP A 147 3.26 -12.14 10.28
CA ASP A 147 2.91 -13.47 10.80
C ASP A 147 1.90 -14.19 9.90
N TYR A 148 0.92 -13.45 9.36
CA TYR A 148 -0.06 -14.00 8.43
C TYR A 148 0.59 -14.49 7.13
N LEU A 149 1.56 -13.75 6.60
CA LEU A 149 2.29 -14.15 5.39
C LEU A 149 3.21 -15.35 5.64
N LEU A 150 3.84 -15.42 6.81
CA LEU A 150 4.58 -16.60 7.26
C LEU A 150 3.67 -17.83 7.33
N PHE A 151 2.49 -17.68 7.95
CA PHE A 151 1.47 -18.74 7.97
C PHE A 151 1.07 -19.16 6.55
N ALA A 152 0.74 -18.22 5.67
CA ALA A 152 0.33 -18.49 4.31
C ALA A 152 1.39 -19.25 3.51
N ARG A 153 2.66 -18.83 3.61
CA ARG A 153 3.81 -19.51 3.00
C ARG A 153 3.92 -20.95 3.47
N ASN A 154 3.95 -21.15 4.80
CA ASN A 154 4.10 -22.48 5.38
C ASN A 154 2.91 -23.38 5.02
N TYR A 155 1.69 -22.84 5.01
CA TYR A 155 0.50 -23.58 4.65
C TYR A 155 0.52 -24.05 3.19
N ILE A 156 0.90 -23.18 2.27
CA ILE A 156 1.02 -23.52 0.84
C ILE A 156 2.10 -24.57 0.63
N SER A 157 3.27 -24.43 1.25
CA SER A 157 4.33 -25.45 1.16
C SER A 157 3.89 -26.81 1.71
N GLN A 158 3.14 -26.85 2.81
CA GLN A 158 2.56 -28.11 3.31
C GLN A 158 1.51 -28.71 2.37
N CYS A 159 0.77 -27.87 1.64
CA CYS A 159 -0.17 -28.35 0.62
C CYS A 159 0.57 -28.92 -0.58
N GLU A 160 1.67 -28.27 -1.02
CA GLU A 160 2.52 -28.76 -2.11
C GLU A 160 3.11 -30.14 -1.78
N GLU A 161 3.58 -30.33 -0.54
CA GLU A 161 4.10 -31.62 -0.06
C GLU A 161 3.03 -32.73 -0.01
N LYS A 162 1.79 -32.39 0.35
CA LYS A 162 0.71 -33.37 0.56
C LYS A 162 -0.08 -33.71 -0.71
N TYR A 163 -0.36 -32.71 -1.53
CA TYR A 163 -1.28 -32.79 -2.68
C TYR A 163 -0.57 -32.69 -4.02
N GLY A 164 0.73 -32.35 -4.03
CA GLY A 164 1.53 -32.15 -5.23
C GLY A 164 1.53 -30.71 -5.72
N VAL A 165 2.65 -30.31 -6.32
CA VAL A 165 2.89 -28.92 -6.76
C VAL A 165 1.90 -28.51 -7.86
N GLU A 166 1.67 -29.36 -8.86
CA GLU A 166 0.82 -29.03 -10.02
C GLU A 166 -0.63 -28.70 -9.63
N GLU A 167 -1.21 -29.46 -8.70
CA GLU A 167 -2.60 -29.24 -8.27
C GLU A 167 -2.75 -27.97 -7.42
N VAL A 168 -1.77 -27.69 -6.55
CA VAL A 168 -1.73 -26.45 -5.75
C VAL A 168 -1.52 -25.23 -6.66
N GLU A 169 -0.59 -25.31 -7.61
CA GLU A 169 -0.30 -24.25 -8.57
C GLU A 169 -1.52 -23.91 -9.43
N LYS A 170 -2.21 -24.91 -9.98
CA LYS A 170 -3.42 -24.71 -10.79
C LYS A 170 -4.54 -23.99 -10.02
N LEU A 171 -4.69 -24.31 -8.73
CA LEU A 171 -5.63 -23.61 -7.86
C LEU A 171 -5.18 -22.17 -7.59
N LEU A 172 -3.89 -21.98 -7.27
CA LEU A 172 -3.30 -20.66 -7.03
C LEU A 172 -3.45 -19.76 -8.26
N ASP A 173 -3.15 -20.26 -9.45
CA ASP A 173 -3.33 -19.57 -10.73
C ASP A 173 -4.76 -19.05 -10.89
N SER A 174 -5.73 -19.93 -10.63
CA SER A 174 -7.16 -19.59 -10.70
C SER A 174 -7.52 -18.50 -9.69
N CYS A 175 -6.98 -18.56 -8.48
CA CYS A 175 -7.19 -17.56 -7.44
C CYS A 175 -6.51 -16.23 -7.79
N HIS A 176 -5.29 -16.26 -8.32
CA HIS A 176 -4.51 -15.09 -8.73
C HIS A 176 -5.19 -14.34 -9.89
N ALA A 177 -5.78 -15.07 -10.85
CA ALA A 177 -6.57 -14.46 -11.93
C ALA A 177 -7.78 -13.66 -11.38
N LEU A 178 -8.36 -14.12 -10.27
CA LEU A 178 -9.52 -13.49 -9.62
C LEU A 178 -9.13 -12.52 -8.49
N MET A 179 -7.84 -12.34 -8.19
CA MET A 179 -7.36 -11.60 -7.02
C MET A 179 -7.93 -10.18 -6.94
N ASN A 180 -8.01 -9.47 -8.07
CA ASN A 180 -8.54 -8.09 -8.11
C ASN A 180 -10.06 -8.00 -7.83
N TYR A 181 -10.79 -9.12 -7.91
CA TYR A 181 -12.21 -9.24 -7.55
C TYR A 181 -12.41 -9.91 -6.18
N GLY A 182 -11.33 -10.08 -5.41
CA GLY A 182 -11.32 -10.68 -4.09
C GLY A 182 -11.60 -9.71 -2.93
N VAL A 183 -12.09 -8.51 -3.21
CA VAL A 183 -12.22 -7.44 -2.21
C VAL A 183 -13.67 -6.99 -2.08
N ASP A 184 -14.22 -7.07 -0.87
CA ASP A 184 -15.47 -6.40 -0.55
C ASP A 184 -15.18 -4.92 -0.36
N ARG A 185 -15.80 -4.02 -1.14
CA ARG A 185 -15.54 -2.57 -0.98
C ARG A 185 -16.29 -1.95 0.21
N TYR A 186 -17.33 -2.63 0.70
CA TYR A 186 -18.29 -2.07 1.64
C TYR A 186 -18.45 -2.87 2.95
N LYS A 187 -17.94 -4.11 3.04
CA LYS A 187 -18.05 -4.97 4.24
C LYS A 187 -16.71 -5.03 4.99
N ARG A 188 -16.70 -4.54 6.22
CA ARG A 188 -15.48 -4.43 7.04
C ARG A 188 -15.10 -5.80 7.63
N PRO A 189 -13.84 -6.26 7.50
CA PRO A 189 -13.37 -7.45 8.19
C PRO A 189 -13.24 -7.19 9.70
N GLU A 190 -13.57 -8.20 10.51
CA GLU A 190 -13.28 -8.16 11.95
C GLU A 190 -11.79 -8.44 12.20
N LYS A 191 -11.21 -7.75 13.19
CA LYS A 191 -9.85 -8.03 13.65
C LYS A 191 -9.87 -9.31 14.46
N ILE A 192 -9.33 -10.38 13.89
CA ILE A 192 -9.27 -11.71 14.51
C ILE A 192 -7.80 -12.06 14.72
N SER A 193 -7.46 -12.52 15.93
CA SER A 193 -6.08 -12.94 16.25
C SER A 193 -5.70 -14.22 15.51
N ILE A 194 -4.40 -14.43 15.26
CA ILE A 194 -3.88 -15.63 14.58
C ILE A 194 -4.19 -16.91 15.35
N ALA A 195 -4.10 -16.88 16.68
CA ALA A 195 -4.46 -18.02 17.54
C ALA A 195 -5.96 -18.36 17.44
N GLU A 196 -6.79 -17.33 17.27
CA GLU A 196 -8.22 -17.50 17.01
C GLU A 196 -8.47 -17.96 15.56
N GLU A 197 -7.59 -17.59 14.63
CA GLU A 197 -7.66 -17.99 13.24
C GLU A 197 -7.31 -19.48 13.04
N THR A 198 -6.28 -19.98 13.72
CA THR A 198 -5.89 -21.40 13.75
C THR A 198 -6.92 -22.24 14.48
N HIS A 199 -7.41 -21.80 15.65
CA HIS A 199 -8.49 -22.50 16.36
C HIS A 199 -9.76 -22.60 15.49
N ARG A 200 -10.16 -21.49 14.86
CA ARG A 200 -11.29 -21.51 13.91
C ARG A 200 -10.98 -22.35 12.67
N GLN A 201 -9.72 -22.54 12.27
CA GLN A 201 -9.36 -23.41 11.16
C GLN A 201 -9.68 -24.87 11.52
N GLU A 202 -9.22 -25.31 12.69
CA GLU A 202 -9.53 -26.65 13.20
C GLU A 202 -11.04 -26.87 13.41
N GLU A 203 -11.74 -25.88 13.95
CA GLU A 203 -13.21 -25.93 14.10
C GLU A 203 -13.93 -25.98 12.76
N ARG A 204 -13.46 -25.22 11.75
CA ARG A 204 -14.05 -25.23 10.41
C ARG A 204 -13.79 -26.55 9.70
N GLU A 205 -12.61 -27.13 9.85
CA GLU A 205 -12.29 -28.44 9.28
C GLU A 205 -13.21 -29.52 9.88
N LYS A 206 -13.39 -29.51 11.21
CA LYS A 206 -14.33 -30.38 11.92
C LYS A 206 -15.78 -30.16 11.46
N TYR A 207 -16.22 -28.91 11.30
CA TYR A 207 -17.57 -28.58 10.86
C TYR A 207 -17.83 -29.00 9.39
N LEU A 208 -16.89 -28.74 8.48
CA LEU A 208 -17.01 -29.14 7.08
C LEU A 208 -17.05 -30.66 6.92
N GLN A 209 -16.21 -31.39 7.67
CA GLN A 209 -16.28 -32.85 7.71
C GLN A 209 -17.65 -33.36 8.21
N SER A 210 -18.28 -32.64 9.14
CA SER A 210 -19.62 -32.99 9.65
C SER A 210 -20.74 -32.75 8.62
N GLN A 211 -20.67 -31.65 7.86
CA GLN A 211 -21.65 -31.28 6.83
C GLN A 211 -21.57 -32.17 5.57
N VAL A 212 -20.36 -32.55 5.14
CA VAL A 212 -20.18 -33.52 4.06
C VAL A 212 -20.87 -34.84 4.45
N ASN A 213 -20.70 -35.31 5.69
CA ASN A 213 -21.39 -36.53 6.15
C ASN A 213 -22.93 -36.43 6.17
N GLU A 214 -23.50 -35.24 6.39
CA GLU A 214 -24.96 -35.05 6.34
C GLU A 214 -25.51 -34.99 4.91
N LEU A 215 -24.85 -34.27 3.99
CA LEU A 215 -25.27 -34.19 2.58
C LEU A 215 -25.26 -35.55 1.88
N TRP A 216 -24.33 -36.44 2.24
CA TRP A 216 -24.25 -37.79 1.66
C TRP A 216 -25.18 -38.81 2.37
N ARG A 217 -25.71 -38.50 3.56
CA ARG A 217 -26.67 -39.37 4.28
C ARG A 217 -28.12 -39.19 3.83
N THR A 218 -28.47 -38.04 3.28
CA THR A 218 -29.81 -37.79 2.75
C THR A 218 -29.74 -37.49 1.26
N VAL A 219 -29.57 -38.54 0.46
CA VAL A 219 -29.97 -38.52 -0.96
C VAL A 219 -31.33 -39.23 -1.05
N PRO A 220 -32.47 -38.52 -1.02
CA PRO A 220 -33.74 -39.14 -1.38
C PRO A 220 -33.72 -39.44 -2.88
N LYS A 221 -33.81 -40.72 -3.25
CA LYS A 221 -34.29 -41.08 -4.59
C LYS A 221 -35.80 -40.84 -4.63
N SER A 222 -36.21 -39.64 -5.05
CA SER A 222 -37.58 -39.45 -5.54
C SER A 222 -37.61 -38.40 -6.63
N THR A 223 -37.89 -38.87 -7.84
CA THR A 223 -38.18 -38.10 -9.03
C THR A 223 -39.53 -37.41 -8.84
N ARG A 224 -39.51 -36.13 -8.51
CA ARG A 224 -40.60 -35.20 -8.84
C ARG A 224 -39.97 -33.95 -9.45
N GLU A 225 -40.21 -33.76 -10.73
CA GLU A 225 -39.94 -32.52 -11.44
C GLU A 225 -40.93 -31.46 -10.93
N GLU A 226 -40.61 -30.86 -9.78
CA GLU A 226 -41.19 -29.57 -9.44
C GLU A 226 -40.43 -28.51 -10.23
N HIS A 227 -41.17 -27.73 -11.02
CA HIS A 227 -40.66 -26.49 -11.64
C HIS A 227 -40.11 -25.59 -10.53
N THR A 228 -38.83 -25.77 -10.22
CA THR A 228 -38.12 -24.91 -9.30
C THR A 228 -37.89 -23.63 -10.09
N GLU A 229 -38.65 -22.58 -9.79
CA GLU A 229 -38.24 -21.23 -10.19
C GLU A 229 -36.77 -21.12 -9.82
N LYS A 230 -35.89 -20.84 -10.80
CA LYS A 230 -34.46 -20.72 -10.56
C LYS A 230 -34.26 -19.58 -9.56
N GLN A 231 -34.25 -19.92 -8.28
CA GLN A 231 -34.00 -18.96 -7.21
C GLN A 231 -32.64 -18.35 -7.52
N ARG A 232 -32.60 -17.03 -7.56
CA ARG A 232 -31.37 -16.31 -7.83
C ARG A 232 -30.39 -16.61 -6.69
N PHE A 233 -29.34 -17.35 -7.01
CA PHE A 233 -28.28 -17.69 -6.09
C PHE A 233 -27.02 -16.92 -6.48
N PRO A 234 -26.36 -16.21 -5.55
CA PRO A 234 -26.75 -15.95 -4.17
C PRO A 234 -27.95 -14.98 -4.06
N SER A 235 -28.65 -15.01 -2.92
CA SER A 235 -29.82 -14.17 -2.64
C SER A 235 -29.51 -12.67 -2.70
N GLU A 236 -28.30 -12.30 -2.28
CA GLU A 236 -27.72 -10.97 -2.47
C GLU A 236 -26.50 -11.04 -3.40
N PRO A 237 -26.32 -10.08 -4.32
CA PRO A 237 -25.16 -10.04 -5.19
C PRO A 237 -23.88 -9.84 -4.36
N GLN A 238 -22.91 -10.73 -4.54
CA GLN A 238 -21.63 -10.69 -3.85
C GLN A 238 -20.55 -10.12 -4.78
N GLU A 239 -19.94 -9.00 -4.41
CA GLU A 239 -18.87 -8.35 -5.17
C GLU A 239 -17.56 -9.15 -5.09
N ASN A 240 -17.28 -9.73 -3.91
CA ASN A 240 -16.08 -10.51 -3.66
C ASN A 240 -16.24 -11.94 -4.19
N ILE A 241 -15.70 -12.20 -5.39
CA ILE A 241 -15.81 -13.49 -6.08
C ILE A 241 -15.06 -14.58 -5.31
N LEU A 242 -13.87 -14.26 -4.76
CA LEU A 242 -13.11 -15.24 -3.96
C LEU A 242 -13.86 -15.62 -2.67
N TYR A 243 -14.53 -14.66 -2.02
CA TYR A 243 -15.37 -14.95 -0.85
C TYR A 243 -16.56 -15.83 -1.23
N PHE A 244 -17.20 -15.52 -2.36
CA PHE A 244 -18.32 -16.32 -2.86
C PHE A 244 -17.89 -17.78 -3.09
N ILE A 245 -16.75 -17.98 -3.75
CA ILE A 245 -16.18 -19.31 -4.00
C ILE A 245 -15.84 -20.02 -2.68
N GLU A 246 -15.15 -19.33 -1.75
CA GLU A 246 -14.79 -19.86 -0.43
C GLU A 246 -16.01 -20.43 0.32
N LYS A 247 -17.15 -19.72 0.30
CA LYS A 247 -18.36 -20.06 1.07
C LYS A 247 -19.31 -21.00 0.36
N HIS A 248 -19.41 -20.90 -0.96
CA HIS A 248 -20.51 -21.53 -1.70
C HIS A 248 -20.08 -22.62 -2.67
N ALA A 249 -18.80 -22.76 -3.01
CA ALA A 249 -18.36 -23.83 -3.91
C ALA A 249 -18.47 -25.17 -3.17
N PRO A 250 -19.32 -26.13 -3.58
CA PRO A 250 -19.51 -27.38 -2.84
C PRO A 250 -18.36 -28.37 -3.07
N LEU A 251 -17.68 -28.28 -4.22
CA LEU A 251 -16.62 -29.21 -4.65
C LEU A 251 -15.24 -28.89 -4.08
N LEU A 252 -15.06 -27.75 -3.40
CA LEU A 252 -13.77 -27.40 -2.82
C LEU A 252 -13.51 -28.19 -1.54
N GLU A 253 -12.38 -28.87 -1.52
CA GLU A 253 -11.82 -29.51 -0.34
C GLU A 253 -11.39 -28.47 0.70
N SER A 254 -11.19 -28.90 1.95
CA SER A 254 -10.84 -28.02 3.07
C SER A 254 -9.58 -27.19 2.77
N TRP A 255 -8.54 -27.82 2.21
CA TRP A 255 -7.29 -27.15 1.89
C TRP A 255 -7.43 -26.15 0.75
N GLN A 256 -8.22 -26.48 -0.28
CA GLN A 256 -8.44 -25.59 -1.41
C GLN A 256 -9.17 -24.31 -0.99
N ARG A 257 -10.13 -24.41 -0.06
CA ARG A 257 -10.81 -23.23 0.50
C ARG A 257 -9.87 -22.31 1.26
N GLU A 258 -8.93 -22.88 2.00
CA GLU A 258 -7.97 -22.07 2.75
C GLU A 258 -6.98 -21.37 1.80
N VAL A 259 -6.56 -22.02 0.71
CA VAL A 259 -5.78 -21.36 -0.36
C VAL A 259 -6.55 -20.18 -0.97
N VAL A 260 -7.83 -20.37 -1.33
CA VAL A 260 -8.70 -19.28 -1.84
C VAL A 260 -8.77 -18.13 -0.83
N ARG A 261 -8.91 -18.45 0.46
CA ARG A 261 -8.97 -17.46 1.54
C ARG A 261 -7.66 -16.71 1.73
N ILE A 262 -6.51 -17.39 1.61
CA ILE A 262 -5.18 -16.79 1.68
C ILE A 262 -5.05 -15.71 0.60
N VAL A 263 -5.31 -16.07 -0.66
CA VAL A 263 -5.23 -15.12 -1.79
C VAL A 263 -6.21 -13.95 -1.58
N ARG A 264 -7.42 -14.23 -1.08
CA ARG A 264 -8.42 -13.21 -0.76
C ARG A 264 -7.94 -12.22 0.30
N LYS A 265 -7.43 -12.71 1.43
CA LYS A 265 -6.94 -11.87 2.53
C LYS A 265 -5.75 -11.03 2.11
N VAL A 266 -4.80 -11.60 1.37
CA VAL A 266 -3.66 -10.87 0.80
C VAL A 266 -4.15 -9.76 -0.14
N SER A 267 -5.07 -10.06 -1.06
CA SER A 267 -5.65 -9.05 -1.96
C SER A 267 -6.34 -7.90 -1.21
N GLN A 268 -7.12 -8.25 -0.19
CA GLN A 268 -7.85 -7.29 0.65
C GLN A 268 -6.88 -6.39 1.43
N TYR A 269 -5.75 -6.92 1.91
CA TYR A 269 -4.73 -6.15 2.60
C TYR A 269 -4.14 -5.03 1.74
N PHE A 270 -3.85 -5.31 0.46
CA PHE A 270 -3.24 -4.35 -0.46
C PHE A 270 -4.24 -3.43 -1.17
N TYR A 271 -5.55 -3.65 -0.97
CA TYR A 271 -6.57 -2.85 -1.61
C TYR A 271 -6.48 -1.34 -1.29
N PRO A 272 -6.30 -0.92 -0.02
CA PRO A 272 -6.14 0.50 0.31
C PRO A 272 -4.98 1.15 -0.43
N GLN A 273 -3.83 0.46 -0.54
CA GLN A 273 -2.64 1.00 -1.19
C GLN A 273 -2.90 1.33 -2.66
N LYS A 274 -3.59 0.43 -3.40
CA LYS A 274 -4.01 0.70 -4.78
C LYS A 274 -4.99 1.88 -4.87
N GLN A 275 -5.97 1.94 -3.95
CA GLN A 275 -7.01 2.96 -4.00
C GLN A 275 -6.49 4.36 -3.65
N THR A 276 -5.53 4.46 -2.72
CA THR A 276 -5.02 5.73 -2.21
C THR A 276 -3.68 6.14 -2.79
N GLN A 277 -3.15 5.42 -3.78
CA GLN A 277 -1.78 5.58 -4.30
C GLN A 277 -1.42 7.05 -4.53
N VAL A 278 -2.23 7.77 -5.31
CA VAL A 278 -1.99 9.19 -5.62
C VAL A 278 -1.87 10.02 -4.35
N MET A 279 -2.82 9.91 -3.42
CA MET A 279 -2.79 10.69 -2.17
C MET A 279 -1.65 10.27 -1.24
N ASN A 280 -1.31 8.97 -1.21
CA ASN A 280 -0.20 8.44 -0.43
C ASN A 280 1.13 9.04 -0.90
N GLU A 281 1.39 9.04 -2.21
CA GLU A 281 2.55 9.69 -2.81
C GLU A 281 2.57 11.17 -2.50
N GLY A 282 1.48 11.90 -2.76
CA GLY A 282 1.44 13.34 -2.50
C GLY A 282 1.66 13.71 -1.04
N TRP A 283 1.19 12.88 -0.10
CA TRP A 283 1.39 13.11 1.32
C TRP A 283 2.85 12.91 1.72
N ALA A 284 3.49 11.85 1.20
CA ALA A 284 4.91 11.62 1.40
C ALA A 284 5.76 12.72 0.74
N THR A 285 5.41 13.11 -0.49
CA THR A 285 6.03 14.22 -1.23
C THR A 285 5.82 15.58 -0.54
N PHE A 286 4.76 15.75 0.23
CA PHE A 286 4.58 16.95 1.05
C PHE A 286 5.53 16.94 2.25
N TRP A 287 5.64 15.80 2.93
CA TRP A 287 6.45 15.69 4.16
C TRP A 287 7.94 15.67 3.90
N HIS A 288 8.44 14.93 2.91
CA HIS A 288 9.88 14.95 2.61
C HIS A 288 10.37 16.36 2.24
N TYR A 289 9.53 17.14 1.53
CA TYR A 289 9.81 18.52 1.15
C TYR A 289 9.81 19.40 2.39
N THR A 290 8.79 19.26 3.24
CA THR A 290 8.68 20.07 4.47
C THR A 290 9.82 19.78 5.45
N ILE A 291 10.18 18.50 5.64
CA ILE A 291 11.22 18.09 6.58
C ILE A 291 12.60 18.53 6.09
N LEU A 292 12.94 18.25 4.82
CA LEU A 292 14.27 18.59 4.30
C LEU A 292 14.49 20.12 4.21
N ASN A 293 13.47 20.89 3.83
CA ASN A 293 13.58 22.35 3.88
C ASN A 293 13.73 22.88 5.31
N HIS A 294 13.07 22.26 6.31
CA HIS A 294 13.27 22.63 7.72
C HIS A 294 14.72 22.40 8.17
N LEU A 295 15.30 21.25 7.84
CA LEU A 295 16.70 20.95 8.12
C LEU A 295 17.64 21.97 7.46
N TYR A 296 17.31 22.41 6.24
CA TYR A 296 18.08 23.44 5.54
C TYR A 296 17.97 24.81 6.23
N ASP A 297 16.77 25.22 6.65
CA ASP A 297 16.54 26.49 7.35
C ASP A 297 17.32 26.57 8.68
N GLU A 298 17.43 25.44 9.40
CA GLU A 298 18.26 25.32 10.61
C GLU A 298 19.77 25.30 10.30
N GLY A 299 20.15 24.98 9.06
CA GLY A 299 21.53 24.84 8.60
C GLY A 299 22.14 23.48 8.95
N VAL A 300 21.32 22.45 9.09
CA VAL A 300 21.76 21.05 9.29
C VAL A 300 22.23 20.44 7.97
N VAL A 301 21.64 20.83 6.84
CA VAL A 301 22.05 20.39 5.50
C VAL A 301 22.56 21.58 4.67
N THR A 302 23.41 21.28 3.68
CA THR A 302 24.12 22.28 2.86
C THR A 302 23.32 22.71 1.62
N ASP A 303 23.81 23.74 0.92
CA ASP A 303 23.31 24.13 -0.40
C ASP A 303 23.49 23.01 -1.45
N LYS A 304 24.59 22.25 -1.37
CA LYS A 304 24.87 21.12 -2.27
C LYS A 304 23.83 20.01 -2.12
N PHE A 305 23.52 19.63 -0.88
CA PHE A 305 22.43 18.69 -0.56
C PHE A 305 21.11 19.18 -1.18
N MET A 306 20.78 20.47 -0.98
CA MET A 306 19.52 21.01 -1.47
C MET A 306 19.41 21.02 -2.99
N LEU A 307 20.49 21.28 -3.72
CA LEU A 307 20.48 21.25 -5.19
C LEU A 307 20.17 19.84 -5.72
N GLU A 308 20.76 18.81 -5.13
CA GLU A 308 20.48 17.42 -5.48
C GLU A 308 19.03 17.03 -5.14
N PHE A 309 18.59 17.32 -3.90
CA PHE A 309 17.21 17.10 -3.48
C PHE A 309 16.19 17.78 -4.41
N LEU A 310 16.41 19.05 -4.74
CA LEU A 310 15.51 19.81 -5.61
C LEU A 310 15.48 19.23 -7.02
N HIS A 311 16.61 18.76 -7.54
CA HIS A 311 16.65 18.08 -8.83
C HIS A 311 15.78 16.83 -8.84
N SER A 312 15.93 15.95 -7.85
CA SER A 312 15.11 14.74 -7.74
C SER A 312 13.63 15.06 -7.51
N HIS A 313 13.32 15.96 -6.58
CA HIS A 313 11.94 16.36 -6.28
C HIS A 313 11.24 16.96 -7.51
N THR A 314 11.88 17.90 -8.20
CA THR A 314 11.29 18.58 -9.36
C THR A 314 11.11 17.65 -10.55
N SER A 315 11.99 16.67 -10.75
CA SER A 315 11.86 15.66 -11.81
C SER A 315 10.58 14.83 -11.68
N VAL A 316 10.11 14.59 -10.45
CA VAL A 316 8.87 13.83 -10.18
C VAL A 316 7.63 14.72 -10.24
N VAL A 317 7.69 15.94 -9.67
CA VAL A 317 6.49 16.81 -9.52
C VAL A 317 6.31 17.83 -10.63
N ALA A 318 7.21 17.90 -11.60
CA ALA A 318 7.11 18.84 -12.71
C ALA A 318 5.78 18.63 -13.46
N GLN A 319 5.02 19.73 -13.58
CA GLN A 319 3.80 19.79 -14.37
C GLN A 319 3.99 20.86 -15.45
N PRO A 320 4.15 20.46 -16.73
CA PRO A 320 4.13 21.41 -17.83
C PRO A 320 2.82 22.19 -17.87
N ALA A 321 2.87 23.43 -18.32
CA ALA A 321 1.66 24.22 -18.61
C ALA A 321 0.82 23.54 -19.71
N TYR A 322 -0.49 23.78 -19.70
CA TYR A 322 -1.45 23.13 -20.63
C TYR A 322 -1.15 23.38 -22.11
N ASN A 323 -0.43 24.46 -22.43
CA ASN A 323 -0.06 24.87 -23.78
C ASN A 323 1.37 24.44 -24.18
N SER A 324 2.06 23.68 -23.32
CA SER A 324 3.39 23.15 -23.64
C SER A 324 3.28 22.00 -24.65
N PRO A 325 4.19 21.90 -25.64
CA PRO A 325 4.26 20.73 -26.52
C PRO A 325 4.59 19.44 -25.76
N TYR A 326 5.11 19.53 -24.53
CA TYR A 326 5.43 18.40 -23.67
C TYR A 326 4.30 18.06 -22.68
N PHE A 327 3.14 18.70 -22.78
CA PHE A 327 1.99 18.38 -21.94
C PHE A 327 1.36 17.04 -22.37
N SER A 328 1.52 16.00 -21.56
CA SER A 328 0.94 14.67 -21.79
C SER A 328 -0.26 14.34 -20.88
N GLY A 329 -0.75 15.33 -20.13
CA GLY A 329 -1.81 15.17 -19.14
C GLY A 329 -1.46 15.77 -17.79
N ILE A 330 -2.33 15.51 -16.80
CA ILE A 330 -2.07 15.91 -15.41
C ILE A 330 -1.13 14.88 -14.78
N ASN A 331 0.02 15.36 -14.30
CA ASN A 331 0.95 14.60 -13.48
C ASN A 331 0.28 14.27 -12.13
N PRO A 332 0.07 12.98 -11.81
CA PRO A 332 -0.59 12.57 -10.57
C PRO A 332 0.19 13.01 -9.33
N TYR A 333 1.53 13.04 -9.36
CA TYR A 333 2.37 13.47 -8.24
C TYR A 333 2.21 14.97 -7.97
N ALA A 334 2.19 15.79 -9.03
CA ALA A 334 1.97 17.23 -8.92
C ALA A 334 0.59 17.54 -8.32
N LEU A 335 -0.45 16.86 -8.81
CA LEU A 335 -1.81 16.99 -8.29
C LEU A 335 -1.88 16.56 -6.82
N ALA A 336 -1.26 15.44 -6.47
CA ALA A 336 -1.28 14.90 -5.12
C ALA A 336 -0.57 15.79 -4.11
N LEU A 337 0.57 16.36 -4.48
CA LEU A 337 1.29 17.34 -3.67
C LEU A 337 0.43 18.58 -3.43
N LEU A 338 -0.26 19.09 -4.46
CA LEU A 338 -1.18 20.22 -4.33
C LEU A 338 -2.33 19.90 -3.36
N CYS A 339 -2.97 18.74 -3.51
CA CYS A 339 -4.02 18.27 -2.61
C CYS A 339 -3.53 18.18 -1.16
N SER A 340 -2.32 17.66 -0.94
CA SER A 340 -1.71 17.53 0.39
C SER A 340 -1.40 18.88 1.02
N LYS A 341 -0.90 19.85 0.24
CA LYS A 341 -0.70 21.24 0.68
C LYS A 341 -2.03 21.88 1.11
N ILE A 342 -3.08 21.72 0.32
CA ILE A 342 -4.43 22.24 0.64
C ILE A 342 -4.95 21.60 1.93
N PHE A 343 -4.81 20.29 2.07
CA PHE A 343 -5.23 19.57 3.27
C PHE A 343 -4.48 20.07 4.52
N ALA A 344 -3.16 20.22 4.44
CA ALA A 344 -2.34 20.71 5.55
C ALA A 344 -2.74 22.13 5.99
N VAL A 345 -3.03 23.03 5.04
CA VAL A 345 -3.54 24.38 5.34
C VAL A 345 -4.91 24.32 5.98
N SER A 346 -5.81 23.47 5.48
CA SER A 346 -7.15 23.29 6.05
C SER A 346 -7.10 22.83 7.50
N VAL A 347 -6.26 21.83 7.81
CA VAL A 347 -6.07 21.32 9.18
C VAL A 347 -5.49 22.40 10.11
N LYS A 348 -4.47 23.15 9.67
CA LYS A 348 -3.92 24.28 10.45
C LYS A 348 -4.99 25.34 10.75
N ASN A 349 -5.83 25.67 9.77
CA ASN A 349 -6.91 26.64 9.94
C ASN A 349 -8.01 26.14 10.90
N GLN A 350 -8.38 24.86 10.83
CA GLN A 350 -9.30 24.23 11.78
C GLN A 350 -8.74 24.27 13.21
N GLN A 351 -7.47 23.91 13.42
CA GLN A 351 -6.83 23.98 14.74
C GLN A 351 -6.77 25.40 15.29
N LYS A 352 -6.49 26.41 14.45
CA LYS A 352 -6.53 27.83 14.85
C LYS A 352 -7.94 28.26 15.27
N ARG A 353 -9.00 27.86 14.54
CA ARG A 353 -10.40 28.16 14.86
C ARG A 353 -10.88 27.52 16.17
N ILE A 354 -10.42 26.30 16.44
CA ILE A 354 -10.69 25.59 17.71
C ILE A 354 -10.00 26.30 18.87
N LYS A 355 -8.73 26.71 18.69
CA LYS A 355 -7.97 27.48 19.71
C LYS A 355 -8.50 28.89 19.95
N SER A 356 -9.10 29.53 18.94
CA SER A 356 -9.67 30.88 19.05
C SER A 356 -11.10 30.90 19.62
N GLY A 357 -11.60 29.78 20.18
CA GLY A 357 -12.89 29.71 20.87
C GLY A 357 -14.13 29.93 19.98
N SER A 358 -13.98 29.91 18.66
CA SER A 358 -15.02 30.38 17.73
C SER A 358 -16.12 29.36 17.38
N GLN A 359 -16.07 28.13 17.90
CA GLN A 359 -17.17 27.16 17.76
C GLN A 359 -17.29 26.25 18.99
N SER A 360 -18.51 26.18 19.55
CA SER A 360 -18.91 25.09 20.44
C SER A 360 -18.77 23.77 19.70
N LEU A 361 -18.20 22.75 20.33
CA LEU A 361 -18.19 21.38 19.82
C LEU A 361 -19.62 20.93 19.44
N ARG A 362 -19.96 21.00 18.16
CA ARG A 362 -20.85 19.98 17.58
C ARG A 362 -19.94 18.88 17.08
N ALA A 363 -19.83 17.83 17.89
CA ALA A 363 -19.27 16.57 17.47
C ALA A 363 -19.86 16.22 16.09
N VAL A 364 -18.99 15.90 15.13
CA VAL A 364 -19.38 15.32 13.85
C VAL A 364 -19.79 13.86 14.13
N THR A 365 -20.92 13.69 14.80
CA THR A 365 -21.70 12.46 14.84
C THR A 365 -22.95 12.73 14.02
N GLY A 366 -22.82 12.55 12.71
CA GLY A 366 -23.94 12.75 11.81
C GLY A 366 -23.53 12.79 10.35
N LEU A 367 -23.50 11.62 9.72
CA LEU A 367 -23.81 11.48 8.29
C LEU A 367 -25.23 12.04 8.07
N LYS A 368 -25.38 13.36 7.93
CA LYS A 368 -26.58 13.94 7.33
C LYS A 368 -26.32 14.00 5.83
N ARG A 369 -27.00 13.11 5.11
CA ARG A 369 -27.17 13.10 3.65
C ARG A 369 -27.19 14.53 3.12
N CYS A 370 -26.09 14.96 2.51
CA CYS A 370 -26.08 16.16 1.69
C CYS A 370 -26.75 15.80 0.37
N THR A 371 -28.08 15.86 0.35
CA THR A 371 -28.86 15.82 -0.88
C THR A 371 -28.71 17.18 -1.54
N LEU A 372 -27.67 17.33 -2.36
CA LEU A 372 -27.58 18.44 -3.31
C LEU A 372 -28.75 18.30 -4.30
N ARG A 373 -29.79 19.10 -4.07
CA ARG A 373 -30.86 19.39 -5.03
C ARG A 373 -30.23 20.11 -6.22
N CYS A 374 -29.80 19.35 -7.23
CA CYS A 374 -29.41 19.90 -8.52
C CYS A 374 -30.67 20.03 -9.39
N LYS A 375 -31.23 21.24 -9.47
CA LYS A 375 -32.27 21.58 -10.45
C LYS A 375 -31.60 21.81 -11.81
N THR A 376 -31.84 20.86 -12.72
CA THR A 376 -31.98 21.01 -14.18
C THR A 376 -30.93 21.81 -14.96
N SER A 377 -30.09 21.11 -15.72
CA SER A 377 -30.22 21.11 -17.19
C SER A 377 -29.57 19.84 -17.76
N LYS A 378 -30.20 19.26 -18.78
CA LYS A 378 -29.73 18.05 -19.48
C LYS A 378 -28.43 18.37 -20.22
N MET A 379 -27.29 17.95 -19.68
CA MET A 379 -26.10 17.65 -20.47
C MET A 379 -25.67 16.23 -20.17
N ARG A 380 -25.78 15.36 -21.17
CA ARG A 380 -25.16 14.02 -21.15
C ARG A 380 -23.66 14.21 -20.99
N ALA A 381 -23.15 14.04 -19.78
CA ALA A 381 -21.72 13.86 -19.54
C ALA A 381 -21.42 12.39 -19.84
N SER A 382 -20.85 12.14 -21.02
CA SER A 382 -20.16 10.89 -21.32
C SER A 382 -19.02 10.74 -20.31
N LEU A 383 -19.15 9.80 -19.37
CA LEU A 383 -18.08 9.37 -18.48
C LEU A 383 -17.01 8.72 -19.35
N VAL A 384 -16.02 9.50 -19.77
CA VAL A 384 -14.76 8.97 -20.28
C VAL A 384 -14.02 8.40 -19.06
N SER A 385 -14.17 7.10 -18.86
CA SER A 385 -13.28 6.33 -17.99
C SER A 385 -11.87 6.42 -18.57
N ILE A 386 -11.02 7.25 -17.97
CA ILE A 386 -9.58 7.19 -18.24
C ILE A 386 -9.08 5.92 -17.54
N SER A 387 -9.14 4.81 -18.27
CA SER A 387 -8.46 3.56 -17.92
C SER A 387 -6.97 3.79 -18.11
N LEU A 388 -6.22 3.94 -17.01
CA LEU A 388 -4.77 3.77 -17.05
C LEU A 388 -4.50 2.29 -17.41
N PRO A 389 -3.70 2.01 -18.45
CA PRO A 389 -3.40 0.63 -18.85
C PRO A 389 -2.58 -0.06 -17.75
N ASN A 390 -3.11 -1.18 -17.26
CA ASN A 390 -2.43 -2.24 -16.50
C ASN A 390 -1.04 -1.90 -15.94
N SER A 391 -0.98 -0.98 -14.97
CA SER A 391 0.17 -0.88 -14.07
C SER A 391 0.00 -1.96 -13.01
N SER A 392 0.80 -3.02 -13.15
CA SER A 392 1.01 -4.05 -12.16
C SER A 392 1.18 -3.43 -10.77
N VAL A 393 0.72 -4.15 -9.74
CA VAL A 393 0.81 -3.77 -8.32
C VAL A 393 2.19 -3.15 -8.07
N THR A 394 2.19 -1.82 -7.97
CA THR A 394 3.39 -1.02 -7.77
C THR A 394 3.21 -0.43 -6.40
N LEU A 395 4.09 -0.85 -5.50
CA LEU A 395 4.26 -0.20 -4.22
C LEU A 395 4.47 1.30 -4.45
N SER A 396 4.09 2.05 -3.43
CA SER A 396 4.31 3.48 -3.35
C SER A 396 5.80 3.77 -3.36
N CYS A 397 6.33 4.14 -4.52
CA CYS A 397 7.77 4.28 -4.74
C CYS A 397 8.06 5.46 -5.66
N LEU A 398 8.94 6.35 -5.20
CA LEU A 398 9.61 7.38 -5.99
C LEU A 398 10.53 6.70 -7.00
N ARG A 399 10.29 6.99 -8.27
CA ARG A 399 11.09 6.51 -9.39
C ARG A 399 11.93 7.61 -9.99
#